data_AF-A0A2E8MA07-F1
#
_entry.id   AF-A0A2E8MA07-F1
#
_cell.length_a   1.000
_cell.length_b   1.000
_cell.length_c   1.000
_cell.angle_alpha   90.00
_cell.angle_beta   90.00
_cell.angle_gamma   90.00
#
_symmetry.space_group_name_H-M   'P 1'
#
loop_
_entity.id
_entity.type
_entity.pdbx_description
1 polymer ?
#
loop_
_entity_poly.entity_id
_entity_poly.type
_entity_poly.pdbx_seq_one_letter_code
_entity_poly.pdbx_strand_id
1 'polypeptide(L)' 'MKEGLIKGENGEVRCLWSSTNEEYLRYYDEEWGHHVTHDVRLFEKICFAEF' A
#
# COMPACT_ATOMS: atom_id res chain seq x y z
N MET A 1 19.66 4.88 3.96
CA MET A 1 18.19 5.14 3.97
C MET A 1 17.71 5.04 5.40
N LYS A 2 16.63 5.73 5.79
CA LYS A 2 15.99 5.50 7.10
C LYS A 2 15.52 4.05 7.18
N GLU A 3 15.57 3.46 8.38
CA GLU A 3 15.02 2.12 8.61
C GLU A 3 13.55 2.06 8.17
N GLY A 4 13.17 0.99 7.47
CA GLY A 4 11.81 0.81 6.96
C GLY A 4 11.51 1.46 5.59
N LEU A 5 12.51 2.00 4.88
CA LEU A 5 12.33 2.55 3.52
C LEU A 5 13.19 1.82 2.48
N ILE A 6 12.63 1.65 1.27
CA ILE A 6 13.30 1.10 0.09
C ILE A 6 13.24 2.08 -1.08
N LYS A 7 14.27 2.09 -1.92
CA LYS A 7 14.29 2.84 -3.18
C LYS A 7 14.01 1.90 -4.34
N GLY A 8 12.94 2.16 -5.09
CA GLY A 8 12.58 1.40 -6.28
C GLY A 8 13.48 1.72 -7.48
N GLU A 9 13.40 0.90 -8.53
CA GLU A 9 14.16 1.08 -9.77
C GLU A 9 13.79 2.38 -10.50
N ASN A 10 12.55 2.84 -10.33
CA ASN A 10 12.07 4.12 -10.82
C ASN A 10 12.60 5.34 -10.03
N GLY A 11 13.40 5.11 -8.99
CA GLY A 11 14.01 6.15 -8.17
C GLY A 11 13.16 6.63 -6.98
N GLU A 12 11.90 6.17 -6.87
CA GLU A 12 10.99 6.56 -5.79
C GLU A 12 11.28 5.80 -4.50
N VAL A 13 11.05 6.44 -3.36
CA VAL A 13 11.25 5.86 -2.03
C VAL A 13 9.90 5.45 -1.46
N ARG A 14 9.77 4.18 -1.07
CA ARG A 14 8.54 3.57 -0.53
C ARG A 14 8.80 2.90 0.81
N CYS A 15 7.72 2.53 1.49
CA CYS A 15 7.81 1.71 2.70
C CYS A 15 8.35 0.32 2.36
N LEU A 16 9.18 -0.24 3.22
CA LEU A 16 9.85 -1.53 2.99
C LEU A 16 8.87 -2.68 2.68
N TRP A 17 7.69 -2.67 3.30
CA TRP A 17 6.69 -3.72 3.12
C TRP A 17 5.99 -3.65 1.75
N SER A 18 6.08 -2.53 1.02
CA SER A 18 5.38 -2.36 -0.26
C SER A 18 6.01 -3.16 -1.40
N SER A 19 7.27 -3.59 -1.26
CA SER A 19 8.03 -4.23 -2.33
C SER A 19 8.12 -5.75 -2.18
N THR A 20 7.21 -6.38 -1.45
CA THR A 20 7.17 -7.83 -1.24
C THR A 20 6.79 -8.60 -2.50
N ASN A 21 5.93 -8.03 -3.34
CA ASN A 21 5.64 -8.46 -4.72
C ASN A 21 5.04 -7.31 -5.54
N GLU A 22 4.81 -7.53 -6.84
CA GLU A 22 4.26 -6.51 -7.75
C GLU A 22 2.83 -6.08 -7.38
N GLU A 23 2.03 -6.96 -6.77
CA GLU A 23 0.65 -6.65 -6.37
C GLU A 23 0.61 -5.74 -5.15
N TYR A 24 1.45 -5.99 -4.15
CA TYR A 24 1.64 -5.13 -2.99
C TYR A 24 2.21 -3.77 -3.39
N LEU A 25 3.08 -3.72 -4.40
CA LEU A 25 3.60 -2.46 -4.93
C LEU A 25 2.49 -1.63 -5.56
N ARG A 26 1.68 -2.24 -6.43
CA ARG A 26 0.51 -1.59 -7.04
C ARG A 26 -0.50 -1.14 -5.97
N TYR A 27 -0.82 -2.01 -5.01
CA TYR A 27 -1.71 -1.70 -3.90
C TYR A 27 -1.19 -0.52 -3.07
N TYR A 28 0.11 -0.48 -2.79
CA TYR A 28 0.73 0.64 -2.07
C TYR A 28 0.60 1.95 -2.83
N ASP A 29 0.90 1.95 -4.13
CA ASP A 29 0.90 3.16 -4.95
C ASP A 29 -0.52 3.67 -5.25
N GLU A 30 -1.48 2.77 -5.47
CA GLU A 30 -2.82 3.11 -5.99
C GLU A 30 -3.92 3.11 -4.93
N GLU A 31 -3.75 2.39 -3.81
CA GLU A 31 -4.83 2.20 -2.83
C GLU A 31 -4.47 2.55 -1.40
N TRP A 32 -3.24 2.25 -0.95
CA TRP A 32 -2.88 2.41 0.45
C TRP A 32 -2.79 3.89 0.84
N GLY A 33 -3.51 4.27 1.89
CA GLY A 33 -3.54 5.66 2.37
C GLY A 33 -4.32 6.64 1.48
N HIS A 34 -4.89 6.17 0.36
CA HIS A 34 -5.80 6.99 -0.45
C HIS A 34 -7.15 7.17 0.27
N HIS A 35 -7.73 8.36 0.14
CA HIS A 35 -9.01 8.67 0.77
C HIS A 35 -10.15 7.82 0.17
N VAL A 36 -10.94 7.20 1.04
CA VAL A 36 -12.15 6.45 0.66
C VAL A 36 -13.32 6.96 1.48
N THR A 37 -14.40 7.37 0.81
CA THR A 37 -15.62 7.90 1.46
C THR A 37 -16.89 7.11 1.14
N HIS A 38 -16.76 6.02 0.38
CA HIS A 38 -17.89 5.18 0.01
C HIS A 38 -18.03 4.03 1.00
N ASP A 39 -19.18 3.92 1.67
CA ASP A 39 -19.41 2.99 2.79
C ASP A 39 -19.10 1.54 2.44
N VAL A 40 -19.54 1.04 1.28
CA VAL A 40 -19.25 -0.35 0.85
C VAL A 40 -17.75 -0.60 0.70
N ARG A 41 -16.99 0.35 0.13
CA ARG A 41 -15.53 0.22 -0.05
C ARG A 41 -14.79 0.28 1.28
N LEU A 42 -15.29 1.06 2.23
CA LEU A 42 -14.77 1.08 3.60
C LEU A 42 -15.03 -0.25 4.30
N PHE A 43 -16.25 -0.79 4.19
CA PHE A 43 -16.61 -2.09 4.75
C PHE A 43 -15.72 -3.22 4.19
N GLU A 44 -15.51 -3.26 2.88
CA GLU A 44 -14.58 -4.19 2.23
C GLU A 44 -13.17 -4.09 2.83
N LYS A 45 -12.61 -2.87 2.90
CA LYS A 45 -11.25 -2.67 3.43
C LYS A 45 -11.11 -3.09 4.90
N ILE A 46 -12.16 -2.93 5.71
CA ILE A 46 -12.16 -3.39 7.12
C ILE A 46 -12.20 -4.93 7.19
N CYS A 47 -13.10 -5.57 6.45
CA CYS A 47 -13.25 -7.03 6.50
C CYS A 47 -12.01 -7.77 5.97
N PHE A 48 -11.35 -7.24 4.93
CA PHE A 48 -10.14 -7.82 4.38
C PHE A 48 -8.89 -7.58 5.24
N ALA A 49 -8.91 -6.62 6.18
CA ALA A 49 -7.77 -6.36 7.06
C ALA A 49 -7.67 -7.34 8.25
N GLU A 50 -8.74 -8.09 8.54
CA GLU A 50 -8.76 -9.08 9.63
C GLU A 50 -8.29 -10.48 9.21
N PHE A 51 -8.15 -10.74 7.89
CA PHE A 51 -7.67 -12.00 7.33
C PHE A 51 -6.22 -11.92 6.87
#